data_AF-A0A2W6BA90-F1
#
_entry.id   AF-A0A2W6BA90-F1
#
_cell.length_a   1.000
_cell.length_b   1.000
_cell.length_c   1.000
_cell.angle_alpha   90.00
_cell.angle_beta   90.00
_cell.angle_gamma   90.00
#
_symmetry.space_group_name_H-M   'P 1'
#
loop_
_entity.id
_entity.type
_entity.pdbx_description
1 polymer ?
#
loop_
_entity_poly.entity_id
_entity_poly.type
_entity_poly.pdbx_seq_one_letter_code
_entity_poly.pdbx_strand_id
1 'polypeptide(L)'
;MDLNILSGDYLFSSPSGEPSGYFGILTAGFVVLFLVSLGAWFRRSKLAVNNPIHRRYIRRLAESGLWTSGFGLFLALMRYIQLDYLDAPILMLLLLLVMIALVGYYVYDYSERYPAAVWKVQATQARHEYRPAPRRKVAAKPVRPNNPRGKRRR
;
A
#
# COMPACT_ATOMS: atom_id res chain seq x y z
N MET A 1 -35.01 14.70 12.15
CA MET A 1 -34.94 13.24 11.98
C MET A 1 -33.61 12.82 12.55
N ASP A 2 -33.62 12.22 13.75
CA ASP A 2 -32.39 11.76 14.39
C ASP A 2 -31.91 10.52 13.64
N LEU A 3 -30.90 10.72 12.79
CA LEU A 3 -30.20 9.64 12.11
C LEU A 3 -29.36 8.90 13.15
N ASN A 4 -29.96 7.89 13.79
CA ASN A 4 -29.24 6.94 14.62
C ASN A 4 -28.47 5.96 13.72
N ILE A 5 -27.38 6.45 13.13
CA ILE A 5 -26.42 5.71 12.29
C ILE A 5 -25.76 4.51 13.00
N LEU A 6 -25.92 4.41 14.32
CA LEU A 6 -25.37 3.36 15.17
C LEU A 6 -26.45 2.39 15.69
N SER A 7 -27.71 2.50 15.26
CA SER A 7 -28.73 1.53 15.66
C SER A 7 -28.47 0.17 15.01
N GLY A 8 -28.65 -0.91 15.76
CA GLY A 8 -28.44 -2.27 15.27
C GLY A 8 -29.29 -2.57 14.03
N ASP A 9 -30.54 -2.09 13.99
CA ASP A 9 -31.43 -2.24 12.83
C ASP A 9 -30.88 -1.54 11.57
N TYR A 10 -30.24 -0.38 11.71
CA TYR A 10 -29.64 0.31 10.56
C TYR A 10 -28.39 -0.40 10.05
N LEU A 11 -27.63 -1.07 10.92
CA LEU A 11 -26.40 -1.78 10.55
C LEU A 11 -26.65 -3.07 9.75
N PHE A 12 -27.78 -3.73 10.00
CA PHE A 12 -28.13 -5.02 9.40
C PHE A 12 -29.33 -4.98 8.44
N SER A 13 -30.05 -3.85 8.35
CA SER A 13 -31.01 -3.67 7.27
C SER A 13 -30.28 -3.48 5.94
N SER A 14 -30.84 -4.02 4.86
CA SER A 14 -30.49 -3.66 3.49
C SER A 14 -31.44 -2.51 3.10
N PRO A 15 -31.06 -1.24 3.30
CA PRO A 15 -31.91 -0.13 2.88
C PRO A 15 -32.00 -0.14 1.36
N SER A 16 -33.13 -0.61 0.84
CA SER A 16 -33.54 -0.63 -0.58
C SER A 16 -33.83 0.78 -1.14
N GLY A 17 -33.29 1.83 -0.50
CA GLY A 17 -33.49 3.22 -0.87
C GLY A 17 -32.28 3.81 -1.60
N GLU A 18 -32.51 4.94 -2.27
CA GLU A 18 -31.48 5.71 -2.96
C GLU A 18 -30.24 5.96 -2.08
N PRO A 19 -29.02 5.97 -2.67
CA PRO A 19 -27.79 6.21 -1.93
C PRO A 19 -27.88 7.54 -1.17
N SER A 20 -27.80 7.50 0.16
CA SER A 20 -27.77 8.72 0.97
C SER A 20 -26.54 9.57 0.61
N GLY A 21 -26.64 10.89 0.72
CA GLY A 21 -25.53 11.80 0.37
C GLY A 21 -24.21 11.48 1.09
N TYR A 22 -24.29 10.86 2.27
CA TYR A 22 -23.13 10.35 3.02
C TYR A 22 -22.32 9.31 2.24
N PHE A 23 -22.98 8.35 1.57
CA PHE A 23 -22.32 7.36 0.73
C PHE A 23 -21.62 8.01 -0.47
N GLY A 24 -22.21 9.05 -1.04
CA GLY A 24 -21.58 9.84 -2.11
C GLY A 24 -20.26 10.46 -1.68
N ILE A 25 -20.24 11.09 -0.49
CA ILE A 25 -19.03 11.70 0.09
C ILE A 25 -17.96 10.63 0.38
N LEU A 26 -18.35 9.48 0.94
CA LEU A 26 -17.44 8.36 1.18
C LEU A 26 -16.83 7.83 -0.11
N THR A 27 -17.67 7.61 -1.13
CA THR A 27 -17.22 7.12 -2.44
C THR A 27 -16.24 8.11 -3.06
N ALA A 28 -16.54 9.42 -3.03
CA ALA A 28 -15.63 10.45 -3.49
C ALA A 28 -14.31 10.44 -2.71
N GLY A 29 -14.36 10.25 -1.39
CA GLY A 29 -13.18 10.06 -0.54
C GLY A 29 -12.31 8.88 -0.99
N PHE A 30 -12.91 7.73 -1.28
CA PHE A 30 -12.18 6.57 -1.81
C PHE A 30 -11.60 6.81 -3.20
N VAL A 31 -12.31 7.51 -4.08
CA VAL A 31 -11.77 7.91 -5.39
C VAL A 31 -10.52 8.80 -5.20
N VAL A 32 -10.61 9.82 -4.36
CA VAL A 32 -9.47 10.72 -4.08
C VAL A 32 -8.31 9.92 -3.48
N LEU A 33 -8.57 9.05 -2.50
CA LEU A 33 -7.55 8.20 -1.88
C LEU A 33 -6.89 7.27 -2.90
N PHE A 34 -7.67 6.68 -3.81
CA PHE A 34 -7.17 5.83 -4.89
C PHE A 34 -6.26 6.61 -5.83
N LEU A 35 -6.70 7.79 -6.28
CA LEU A 35 -5.91 8.64 -7.18
C LEU A 35 -4.62 9.14 -6.55
N VAL A 36 -4.67 9.55 -5.27
CA VAL A 36 -3.47 9.95 -4.52
C VAL A 36 -2.50 8.78 -4.37
N SER A 37 -3.01 7.60 -4.02
CA SER A 37 -2.20 6.39 -3.86
C SER A 37 -1.59 5.92 -5.19
N LEU A 38 -2.36 5.97 -6.27
CA LEU A 38 -1.91 5.67 -7.63
C LEU A 38 -0.83 6.67 -8.09
N GLY A 39 -1.05 7.96 -7.86
CA GLY A 39 -0.09 9.02 -8.14
C GLY A 39 1.21 8.84 -7.37
N ALA A 40 1.13 8.52 -6.07
CA ALA A 40 2.29 8.21 -5.23
C ALA A 40 3.04 6.96 -5.74
N TRP A 41 2.33 5.94 -6.21
CA TRP A 41 2.91 4.73 -6.77
C TRP A 41 3.70 5.01 -8.07
N PHE A 42 3.15 5.80 -9.00
CA PHE A 42 3.84 6.17 -10.24
C PHE A 42 4.99 7.14 -10.00
N ARG A 43 4.80 8.17 -9.17
CA ARG A 43 5.82 9.21 -8.89
C ARG A 43 6.86 8.77 -7.87
N ARG A 44 6.82 7.52 -7.38
CA ARG A 44 7.73 6.99 -6.36
C ARG A 44 9.21 7.20 -6.65
N SER A 45 9.63 7.21 -7.92
CA SER A 45 11.04 7.41 -8.27
C SER A 45 11.48 8.87 -8.12
N LYS A 46 10.58 9.83 -8.32
CA LYS A 46 10.85 11.27 -8.23
C LYS A 46 10.70 11.80 -6.80
N LEU A 47 9.78 11.23 -6.01
CA LEU A 47 9.48 11.68 -4.65
C LEU A 47 10.58 11.37 -3.62
N ALA A 48 11.38 10.32 -3.84
CA ALA A 48 12.38 9.87 -2.88
C ALA A 48 13.68 9.44 -3.57
N VAL A 49 14.26 10.36 -4.34
CA VAL A 49 15.55 10.14 -5.05
C VAL A 49 16.68 9.89 -4.05
N ASN A 50 16.72 10.65 -2.95
CA ASN A 50 17.87 10.71 -2.05
C ASN A 50 17.84 9.68 -0.91
N ASN A 51 16.68 9.08 -0.60
CA ASN A 51 16.55 8.15 0.52
C ASN A 51 15.83 6.84 0.11
N PRO A 52 16.57 5.73 -0.03
CA PRO A 52 15.97 4.45 -0.44
C PRO A 52 14.99 3.89 0.60
N ILE A 53 15.12 4.25 1.87
CA ILE A 53 14.19 3.84 2.94
C ILE A 53 12.84 4.52 2.72
N HIS A 54 12.86 5.83 2.48
CA HIS A 54 11.65 6.62 2.24
C HIS A 54 10.92 6.13 0.99
N ARG A 55 11.65 5.73 -0.05
CA ARG A 55 11.07 5.14 -1.26
C ARG A 55 10.36 3.80 -0.98
N ARG A 56 10.94 2.94 -0.14
CA ARG A 56 10.30 1.68 0.27
C ARG A 56 9.05 1.93 1.10
N TYR A 57 9.09 2.93 1.97
CA TYR A 57 7.95 3.31 2.81
C TYR A 57 6.79 3.85 1.96
N ILE A 58 7.04 4.82 1.07
CA ILE A 58 6.03 5.34 0.13
C ILE A 58 5.42 4.20 -0.68
N ARG A 59 6.23 3.25 -1.16
CA ARG A 59 5.72 2.11 -1.94
C ARG A 59 4.73 1.28 -1.12
N ARG A 60 5.07 0.93 0.12
CA ARG A 60 4.18 0.14 0.99
C ARG A 60 2.89 0.89 1.28
N LEU A 61 2.99 2.17 1.60
CA LEU A 61 1.83 3.03 1.87
C LEU A 61 0.92 3.15 0.65
N ALA A 62 1.49 3.40 -0.53
CA ALA A 62 0.75 3.47 -1.79
C ALA A 62 0.10 2.13 -2.15
N GLU A 63 0.79 1.02 -1.94
CA GLU A 63 0.28 -0.34 -2.19
C GLU A 63 -0.89 -0.66 -1.26
N SER A 64 -0.75 -0.43 0.04
CA SER A 64 -1.88 -0.61 0.98
C SER A 64 -3.03 0.35 0.68
N GLY A 65 -2.73 1.61 0.34
CA GLY A 65 -3.73 2.61 -0.02
C GLY A 65 -4.53 2.21 -1.26
N LEU A 66 -3.88 1.66 -2.29
CA LEU A 66 -4.54 1.12 -3.48
C LEU A 66 -5.44 -0.07 -3.16
N TRP A 67 -5.01 -0.99 -2.30
CA TRP A 67 -5.85 -2.12 -1.88
C TRP A 67 -7.08 -1.66 -1.09
N THR A 68 -6.89 -0.78 -0.10
CA THR A 68 -8.00 -0.30 0.73
C THR A 68 -9.01 0.52 -0.09
N SER A 69 -8.53 1.45 -0.92
CA SER A 69 -9.39 2.26 -1.79
C SER A 69 -10.02 1.45 -2.91
N GLY A 70 -9.31 0.48 -3.49
CA GLY A 70 -9.86 -0.44 -4.50
C GLY A 70 -10.98 -1.30 -3.94
N PHE A 71 -10.81 -1.83 -2.71
CA PHE A 71 -11.88 -2.58 -2.05
C PHE A 71 -13.06 -1.69 -1.65
N GLY A 72 -12.79 -0.45 -1.18
CA GLY A 72 -13.84 0.53 -0.90
C GLY A 72 -14.65 0.93 -2.13
N LEU A 73 -13.98 1.17 -3.27
CA LEU A 73 -14.64 1.45 -4.55
C LEU A 73 -15.42 0.25 -5.08
N PHE A 74 -14.89 -0.96 -4.91
CA PHE A 74 -15.60 -2.18 -5.28
C PHE A 74 -16.92 -2.31 -4.50
N LEU A 75 -16.88 -2.13 -3.18
CA LEU A 75 -18.10 -2.15 -2.35
C LEU A 75 -19.08 -1.03 -2.74
N ALA A 76 -18.57 0.18 -2.99
CA ALA A 76 -19.41 1.28 -3.48
C ALA A 76 -20.09 0.90 -4.79
N LEU A 77 -19.37 0.32 -5.75
CA LEU A 77 -19.90 -0.14 -7.03
C LEU A 77 -20.98 -1.22 -6.85
N MET A 78 -20.76 -2.21 -5.98
CA MET A 78 -21.75 -3.26 -5.69
C MET A 78 -23.05 -2.66 -5.13
N ARG A 79 -22.96 -1.61 -4.31
CA ARG A 79 -24.11 -0.86 -3.82
C ARG A 79 -24.86 -0.13 -4.93
N TYR A 80 -24.16 0.49 -5.89
CA TYR A 80 -24.81 1.10 -7.06
C TYR A 80 -25.53 0.08 -7.95
N ILE A 81 -25.08 -1.17 -7.96
CA ILE A 81 -25.72 -2.28 -8.70
C ILE A 81 -26.88 -2.91 -7.88
N GLN A 82 -27.08 -2.49 -6.62
CA GLN A 82 -28.13 -2.97 -5.72
C GLN A 82 -28.06 -4.47 -5.46
N LEU A 83 -26.87 -5.01 -5.21
CA LEU A 83 -26.70 -6.41 -4.81
C LEU A 83 -26.99 -6.59 -3.31
N ASP A 84 -28.16 -7.16 -2.98
CA ASP A 84 -28.71 -7.28 -1.61
C ASP A 84 -27.74 -7.77 -0.52
N TYR A 85 -26.82 -8.69 -0.85
CA TYR A 85 -25.87 -9.26 0.10
C TYR A 85 -24.63 -8.39 0.38
N LEU A 86 -24.22 -7.58 -0.60
CA LEU A 86 -23.02 -6.73 -0.51
C LEU A 86 -23.36 -5.29 -0.12
N ASP A 87 -24.66 -5.00 -0.01
CA ASP A 87 -25.15 -3.66 0.27
C ASP A 87 -25.18 -3.29 1.76
N ALA A 88 -24.78 -4.21 2.64
CA ALA A 88 -24.85 -4.02 4.08
C ALA A 88 -23.95 -2.83 4.55
N PRO A 89 -24.51 -1.83 5.27
CA PRO A 89 -23.77 -0.66 5.75
C PRO A 89 -22.55 -1.01 6.63
N ILE A 90 -22.62 -2.16 7.30
CA ILE A 90 -21.55 -2.67 8.14
C ILE A 90 -20.22 -2.88 7.40
N LEU A 91 -20.27 -3.25 6.11
CA LEU A 91 -19.05 -3.45 5.32
C LEU A 91 -18.32 -2.12 5.06
N MET A 92 -19.07 -1.04 4.81
CA MET A 92 -18.48 0.29 4.64
C MET A 92 -17.92 0.83 5.96
N LEU A 93 -18.61 0.64 7.09
CA LEU A 93 -18.12 1.06 8.40
C LEU A 93 -16.87 0.28 8.81
N LEU A 94 -16.84 -1.03 8.55
CA LEU A 94 -15.66 -1.85 8.76
C LEU A 94 -14.48 -1.36 7.92
N LEU A 95 -14.72 -0.99 6.66
CA LEU A 95 -13.68 -0.46 5.79
C LEU A 95 -13.18 0.92 6.23
N LEU A 96 -14.06 1.79 6.71
CA LEU A 96 -13.70 3.06 7.33
C LEU A 96 -12.80 2.82 8.56
N LEU A 97 -13.15 1.86 9.41
CA LEU A 97 -12.37 1.51 10.59
C LEU A 97 -10.99 0.94 10.23
N VAL A 98 -10.92 0.08 9.20
CA VAL A 98 -9.66 -0.40 8.64
C VAL A 98 -8.82 0.77 8.11
N MET A 99 -9.43 1.73 7.41
CA MET A 99 -8.73 2.92 6.90
C MET A 99 -8.13 3.74 8.05
N ILE A 100 -8.89 4.00 9.12
CA ILE A 100 -8.42 4.72 10.30
C ILE A 100 -7.26 3.97 10.97
N ALA A 101 -7.41 2.66 11.19
CA ALA A 101 -6.37 1.83 11.78
C ALA A 101 -5.09 1.82 10.92
N LEU A 102 -5.23 1.80 9.61
CA LEU A 102 -4.12 1.80 8.65
C LEU A 102 -3.37 3.14 8.68
N VAL A 103 -4.10 4.26 8.68
CA VAL A 103 -3.50 5.60 8.85
C VAL A 103 -2.76 5.68 10.19
N GLY A 104 -3.40 5.27 11.29
CA GLY A 104 -2.77 5.26 12.62
C GLY A 104 -1.51 4.40 12.68
N TYR A 105 -1.55 3.20 12.10
CA TYR A 105 -0.40 2.31 12.00
C TYR A 105 0.77 2.95 11.25
N TYR A 106 0.51 3.59 10.11
CA TYR A 106 1.57 4.22 9.34
C TYR A 106 2.14 5.45 10.04
N VAL A 107 1.31 6.28 10.65
CA VAL A 107 1.77 7.43 11.46
C VAL A 107 2.69 6.94 12.59
N TYR A 108 2.28 5.89 13.30
CA TYR A 108 3.07 5.26 14.35
C TYR A 108 4.39 4.66 13.83
N ASP A 109 4.35 3.91 12.73
CA ASP A 109 5.53 3.32 12.09
C ASP A 109 6.51 4.41 11.61
N TYR A 110 5.98 5.53 11.11
CA TYR A 110 6.77 6.69 10.70
C TYR A 110 7.40 7.40 11.89
N SER A 111 6.68 7.58 13.01
CA SER A 111 7.26 8.24 14.19
C SER A 111 8.37 7.40 14.84
N GLU A 112 8.21 6.08 14.90
CA GLU A 112 9.06 5.24 15.75
C GLU A 112 10.09 4.43 14.97
N ARG A 113 9.73 3.83 13.83
CA ARG A 113 10.64 2.94 13.08
C ARG A 113 11.47 3.68 12.03
N TYR A 114 10.96 4.76 11.46
CA TYR A 114 11.68 5.56 10.47
C TYR A 114 13.01 6.13 10.99
N PRO A 115 13.09 6.82 12.15
CA PRO A 115 14.36 7.39 12.62
C PRO A 115 15.42 6.30 12.87
N ALA A 116 15.01 5.16 13.44
CA ALA A 116 15.90 4.03 13.66
C ALA A 116 16.43 3.44 12.36
N ALA A 117 15.61 3.38 11.30
CA ALA A 117 16.03 2.89 9.99
C ALA A 117 17.03 3.85 9.32
N VAL A 118 16.79 5.16 9.39
CA VAL A 118 17.70 6.19 8.86
C VAL A 118 19.05 6.12 9.55
N TRP A 119 19.07 6.03 10.89
CA TRP A 119 20.30 5.92 11.65
C TRP A 119 21.13 4.68 11.28
N LYS A 120 20.47 3.52 11.09
CA LYS A 120 21.15 2.29 10.63
C LYS A 120 21.81 2.45 9.25
N VAL A 121 21.15 3.14 8.31
CA VAL A 121 21.73 3.39 6.98
C VAL A 121 22.91 4.35 7.07
N GLN A 122 22.80 5.43 7.84
CA GLN A 122 23.92 6.37 8.06
C GLN A 122 25.11 5.67 8.73
N ALA A 123 24.88 4.87 9.76
CA ALA A 123 25.93 4.10 10.43
C ALA A 123 26.60 3.09 9.48
N THR A 124 25.83 2.48 8.58
CA THR A 124 26.38 1.56 7.57
C THR A 124 27.23 2.31 6.54
N GLN A 125 26.78 3.49 6.08
CA GLN A 125 27.54 4.34 5.17
C GLN A 125 28.86 4.80 5.80
N ALA A 126 28.84 5.28 7.05
CA ALA A 126 30.04 5.66 7.78
C ALA A 126 31.02 4.47 7.90
N ARG A 127 30.54 3.26 8.23
CA ARG A 127 31.38 2.06 8.28
C ARG A 127 31.99 1.69 6.93
N HIS A 128 31.32 1.96 5.82
CA HIS A 128 31.87 1.70 4.48
C HIS A 128 32.96 2.70 4.11
N GLU A 129 32.81 3.95 4.51
CA GLU A 129 33.80 5.00 4.25
C GLU A 129 35.12 4.74 4.97
N TYR A 130 35.07 4.24 6.20
CA TYR A 130 36.27 3.91 6.98
C TYR A 130 36.80 2.48 6.80
N ARG A 131 36.14 1.64 5.99
CA ARG A 131 36.64 0.29 5.70
C ARG A 131 37.71 0.38 4.60
N PRO A 132 38.96 -0.07 4.86
CA PRO A 132 39.96 -0.14 3.81
C PRO A 132 39.42 -1.02 2.68
N ALA A 133 39.51 -0.51 1.45
CA ALA A 133 38.98 -1.21 0.28
C ALA A 133 39.46 -2.66 0.31
N PRO A 134 38.54 -3.66 0.22
CA PRO A 134 38.94 -5.05 0.27
C PRO A 134 39.97 -5.26 -0.84
N ARG A 135 41.19 -5.68 -0.46
CA ARG A 135 42.26 -6.06 -1.39
C ARG A 135 41.61 -6.90 -2.48
N ARG A 136 41.55 -6.36 -3.70
CA ARG A 136 40.91 -6.99 -4.86
C ARG A 136 41.58 -8.35 -5.03
N LYS A 137 40.98 -9.41 -4.49
CA LYS A 137 41.41 -10.77 -4.77
C LYS A 137 41.23 -10.91 -6.27
N VAL A 138 42.35 -10.97 -7.00
CA VAL A 138 42.36 -11.26 -8.43
C VAL A 138 41.61 -12.58 -8.56
N ALA A 139 40.35 -12.50 -8.97
CA ALA A 139 39.52 -13.67 -9.15
C ALA A 139 40.23 -14.53 -10.18
N ALA A 140 40.72 -15.69 -9.75
CA ALA A 140 41.22 -16.71 -10.66
C ALA A 140 40.13 -16.89 -11.73
N LYS A 141 40.49 -16.63 -13.00
CA LYS A 141 39.56 -16.71 -14.13
C LYS A 141 38.79 -18.02 -13.99
N PRO A 142 37.45 -18.01 -13.91
CA PRO A 142 36.69 -19.24 -13.95
C PRO A 142 37.01 -19.90 -15.29
N VAL A 143 37.74 -21.01 -15.24
CA VAL A 143 37.97 -21.88 -16.39
C VAL A 143 36.58 -22.33 -16.81
N ARG A 144 36.02 -21.69 -17.84
CA ARG A 144 34.73 -22.11 -18.42
C ARG A 144 34.93 -23.55 -18.90
N PRO A 145 34.21 -24.55 -18.37
CA PRO A 145 34.21 -25.86 -18.98
C PRO A 145 33.62 -25.70 -20.37
N ASN A 146 34.45 -25.96 -21.38
CA ASN A 146 34.08 -25.96 -22.77
C ASN A 146 33.14 -27.15 -22.99
N ASN A 147 31.85 -26.97 -22.70
CA ASN A 147 30.85 -28.01 -22.92
C ASN A 147 30.56 -28.05 -24.43
N PRO A 148 30.99 -29.09 -25.18
CA PRO A 148 30.66 -29.21 -26.58
C PRO A 148 29.14 -29.39 -26.67
N ARG A 149 28.48 -28.43 -27.33
CA ARG A 149 27.05 -28.42 -27.62
C ARG A 149 26.71 -29.72 -28.38
N GLY A 150 26.25 -30.72 -27.64
CA GLY A 150 25.82 -32.00 -28.17
C GLY A 150 24.74 -31.79 -29.22
N LYS A 151 24.99 -32.34 -30.41
CA LYS A 151 24.11 -32.37 -31.58
C LYS A 151 22.69 -32.75 -31.16
N ARG A 152 21.76 -31.82 -31.38
CA ARG A 152 20.31 -32.07 -31.40
C ARG A 152 20.04 -33.06 -32.55
N ARG A 153 19.86 -34.35 -32.23
CA ARG A 153 19.32 -35.32 -33.18
C ARG A 153 17.80 -35.14 -33.26
N ARG A 154 17.33 -35.29 -34.50
CA ARG A 154 15.97 -35.13 -35.02
C ARG A 154 14.91 -35.81 -34.18
#